data_AF-A0A9Q9YSJ9-F1
#
_entry.id   AF-A0A9Q9YSJ9-F1
#
_cell.length_a   1.000
_cell.length_b   1.000
_cell.length_c   1.000
_cell.angle_alpha   90.00
_cell.angle_beta   90.00
_cell.angle_gamma   90.00
#
_symmetry.space_group_name_H-M   'P 1'
#
loop_
_entity.id
_entity.type
_entity.pdbx_description
1 polymer ?
#
loop_
_entity_poly.entity_id
_entity_poly.type
_entity_poly.pdbx_seq_one_letter_code
_entity_poly.pdbx_strand_id
1 'polypeptide(L)'
;MKGACVLHYRYYKCRSCCSLQEWTVIVAVSDSWTLIKRMISRVGKTCKHWLIKIAYFSLKVIYARRKHSVSPPATTGPPEFERIFRAQANCSEYFPIFVFSLWLAGVFFSQALAVFFGLMYLYGRYLYFHGYAESAQGRLEPLYFSAKMQWVLIALAGLGVVCTITQAYLGLDLLHSFSHVLGLTEHT
;
A
#
# COMPACT_ATOMS: atom_id res chain seq x y z
N MET A 1 -8.18 -9.23 -55.22
CA MET A 1 -8.24 -8.09 -54.28
C MET A 1 -7.92 -8.61 -52.87
N LYS A 2 -6.86 -8.07 -52.24
CA LYS A 2 -6.49 -7.94 -50.80
C LYS A 2 -7.09 -8.98 -49.80
N GLY A 3 -6.37 -9.64 -48.91
CA GLY A 3 -5.03 -9.42 -48.35
C GLY A 3 -4.65 -10.51 -47.31
N ALA A 4 -3.41 -10.39 -46.82
CA ALA A 4 -2.63 -11.39 -46.07
C ALA A 4 -3.04 -11.60 -44.59
N CYS A 5 -2.72 -12.78 -44.04
CA CYS A 5 -1.68 -12.92 -43.00
C CYS A 5 -1.34 -14.41 -42.77
N VAL A 6 -0.10 -14.77 -43.08
CA VAL A 6 0.54 -16.05 -42.76
C VAL A 6 1.19 -15.91 -41.38
N LEU A 7 0.99 -16.87 -40.47
CA LEU A 7 2.06 -17.40 -39.60
C LEU A 7 1.62 -18.72 -38.95
N HIS A 8 2.13 -19.79 -39.54
CA HIS A 8 2.05 -21.18 -39.11
C HIS A 8 2.97 -21.37 -37.89
N TYR A 9 2.45 -21.64 -36.69
CA TYR A 9 3.28 -22.16 -35.59
C TYR A 9 3.36 -23.68 -35.69
N ARG A 10 4.37 -24.18 -36.41
CA ARG A 10 4.81 -25.58 -36.37
C ARG A 10 5.61 -25.81 -35.08
N TYR A 11 5.02 -26.51 -34.12
CA TYR A 11 5.75 -27.08 -32.99
C TYR A 11 6.47 -28.36 -33.44
N TYR A 12 7.79 -28.29 -33.61
CA TYR A 12 8.62 -29.49 -33.72
C TYR A 12 8.97 -30.00 -32.32
N LYS A 13 8.54 -31.22 -32.03
CA LYS A 13 8.86 -32.01 -30.84
C LYS A 13 10.12 -32.82 -31.14
N CYS A 14 11.23 -32.57 -30.44
CA CYS A 14 12.32 -33.54 -30.36
C CYS A 14 12.76 -33.71 -28.89
N ARG A 15 12.92 -34.98 -28.52
CA ARG A 15 12.93 -35.55 -27.18
C ARG A 15 14.39 -35.85 -26.83
N SER A 16 14.91 -35.36 -25.69
CA SER A 16 15.87 -36.07 -24.81
C SER A 16 16.41 -35.17 -23.67
N CYS A 17 15.89 -35.37 -22.47
CA CYS A 17 16.54 -35.18 -21.15
C CYS A 17 16.91 -33.80 -20.56
N CYS A 18 16.52 -32.65 -21.10
CA CYS A 18 16.64 -31.37 -20.38
C CYS A 18 15.33 -30.55 -20.44
N SER A 19 15.06 -29.77 -19.39
CA SER A 19 14.17 -28.59 -19.34
C SER A 19 12.76 -28.65 -18.74
N LEU A 20 12.22 -29.77 -18.19
CA LEU A 20 10.95 -29.67 -17.44
C LEU A 20 11.07 -28.66 -16.27
N GLN A 21 12.22 -28.65 -15.60
CA GLN A 21 12.55 -27.68 -14.54
C GLN A 21 12.67 -26.24 -15.07
N GLU A 22 13.31 -26.05 -16.24
CA GLU A 22 13.51 -24.73 -16.86
C GLU A 22 12.18 -24.13 -17.34
N TRP A 23 11.27 -24.94 -17.90
CA TRP A 23 9.95 -24.48 -18.30
C TRP A 23 9.09 -24.07 -17.10
N THR A 24 9.10 -24.83 -15.99
CA THR A 24 8.45 -24.39 -14.74
C THR A 24 9.08 -23.13 -14.17
N VAL A 25 10.41 -22.98 -14.22
CA VAL A 25 11.09 -21.78 -13.72
C VAL A 25 10.76 -20.57 -14.59
N ILE A 26 10.76 -20.69 -15.91
CA ILE A 26 10.43 -19.59 -16.83
C ILE A 26 8.96 -19.17 -16.69
N VAL A 27 8.03 -20.12 -16.58
CA VAL A 27 6.61 -19.83 -16.34
C VAL A 27 6.43 -19.18 -14.95
N ALA A 28 7.06 -19.71 -13.91
CA ALA A 28 7.00 -19.13 -12.55
C ALA A 28 7.63 -17.73 -12.48
N VAL A 29 8.72 -17.46 -13.21
CA VAL A 29 9.37 -16.15 -13.30
C VAL A 29 8.50 -15.17 -14.09
N SER A 30 7.90 -15.60 -15.21
CA SER A 30 6.96 -14.80 -16.00
C SER A 30 5.72 -14.43 -15.19
N ASP A 31 5.13 -15.39 -14.48
CA ASP A 31 3.97 -15.18 -13.62
C ASP A 31 4.31 -14.27 -12.44
N SER A 32 5.47 -14.46 -11.81
CA SER A 32 5.99 -13.55 -10.77
C SER A 32 6.14 -12.12 -11.29
N TRP A 33 6.68 -11.95 -12.50
CA TRP A 33 6.86 -10.64 -13.11
C TRP A 33 5.55 -9.95 -13.46
N THR A 34 4.54 -10.69 -13.93
CA THR A 34 3.20 -10.14 -14.17
C THR A 34 2.51 -9.76 -12.86
N LEU A 35 2.68 -10.56 -11.80
CA LEU A 35 2.15 -10.28 -10.47
C LEU A 35 2.77 -9.01 -9.87
N ILE A 36 4.10 -8.87 -9.97
CA ILE A 36 4.85 -7.69 -9.56
C ILE A 36 4.36 -6.44 -10.31
N LYS A 37 4.20 -6.52 -11.64
CA LYS A 37 3.65 -5.39 -12.43
C LYS A 37 2.23 -5.01 -11.99
N ARG A 38 1.36 -5.98 -11.71
CA ARG A 38 0.00 -5.74 -11.21
C ARG A 38 0.00 -5.09 -9.83
N MET A 39 0.89 -5.55 -8.94
CA MET A 39 1.06 -5.00 -7.60
C MET A 39 1.58 -3.56 -7.64
N ILE A 40 2.65 -3.31 -8.40
CA ILE A 40 3.18 -1.96 -8.62
C ILE A 40 2.10 -1.05 -9.20
N SER A 41 1.28 -1.54 -10.14
CA SER A 41 0.17 -0.77 -10.69
C SER A 41 -0.89 -0.43 -9.63
N ARG A 42 -1.33 -1.40 -8.82
CA ARG A 42 -2.43 -1.20 -7.85
C ARG A 42 -1.97 -0.46 -6.60
N VAL A 43 -0.96 -0.97 -5.91
CA VAL A 43 -0.41 -0.38 -4.67
C VAL A 43 0.33 0.92 -4.98
N GLY A 44 1.06 0.99 -6.09
CA GLY A 44 1.77 2.20 -6.51
C GLY A 44 0.82 3.37 -6.82
N LYS A 45 -0.42 3.12 -7.27
CA LYS A 45 -1.43 4.18 -7.37
C LYS A 45 -1.73 4.79 -6.00
N THR A 46 -1.86 4.00 -4.94
CA THR A 46 -2.08 4.51 -3.57
C THR A 46 -0.90 5.35 -3.10
N CYS A 47 0.33 4.90 -3.35
CA CYS A 47 1.55 5.67 -3.06
C CYS A 47 1.56 7.02 -3.82
N LYS A 48 1.16 7.04 -5.10
CA LYS A 48 1.03 8.27 -5.89
C LYS A 48 0.03 9.25 -5.27
N HIS A 49 -1.14 8.76 -4.82
CA HIS A 49 -2.14 9.62 -4.15
C HIS A 49 -1.57 10.23 -2.87
N TRP A 50 -0.74 9.49 -2.13
CA TRP A 50 -0.05 10.06 -0.99
C TRP A 50 0.94 11.16 -1.38
N LEU A 51 1.78 10.93 -2.40
CA LEU A 51 2.74 11.93 -2.87
C LEU A 51 2.06 13.25 -3.24
N ILE A 52 0.89 13.18 -3.86
CA ILE A 52 0.09 14.35 -4.18
C ILE A 52 -0.40 15.05 -2.89
N LYS A 53 -0.84 14.30 -1.87
CA LYS A 53 -1.28 14.85 -0.59
C LYS A 53 -0.15 15.51 0.20
N ILE A 54 1.03 14.89 0.27
CA ILE A 54 2.16 15.48 0.99
C ILE A 54 2.66 16.75 0.29
N ALA A 55 2.67 16.78 -1.05
CA ALA A 55 2.96 17.98 -1.81
C ALA A 55 1.93 19.10 -1.53
N TYR A 56 0.64 18.75 -1.49
CA TYR A 56 -0.43 19.68 -1.12
C TYR A 56 -0.24 20.25 0.31
N PHE A 57 0.07 19.41 1.30
CA PHE A 57 0.31 19.86 2.67
C PHE A 57 1.54 20.79 2.76
N SER A 58 2.62 20.46 2.04
CA SER A 58 3.80 21.32 1.95
C SER A 58 3.47 22.68 1.33
N LEU A 59 2.66 22.72 0.26
CA LEU A 59 2.20 23.98 -0.33
C LEU A 59 1.34 24.79 0.64
N LYS A 60 0.48 24.14 1.43
CA LYS A 60 -0.31 24.81 2.48
C LYS A 60 0.57 25.41 3.57
N VAL A 61 1.65 24.75 3.98
CA VAL A 61 2.65 25.32 4.90
C VAL A 61 3.34 26.53 4.27
N ILE A 62 3.76 26.45 2.99
CA ILE A 62 4.38 27.58 2.29
C ILE A 62 3.43 28.78 2.23
N TYR A 63 2.16 28.54 1.93
CA TYR A 63 1.13 29.58 1.95
C TYR A 63 0.96 30.19 3.35
N ALA A 64 0.87 29.37 4.39
CA ALA A 64 0.75 29.83 5.77
C ALA A 64 1.98 30.66 6.21
N ARG A 65 3.20 30.27 5.79
CA ARG A 65 4.42 31.06 6.02
C ARG A 65 4.31 32.46 5.43
N ARG A 66 3.79 32.58 4.20
CA ARG A 66 3.58 33.88 3.55
C ARG A 66 2.49 34.69 4.24
N LYS A 67 1.36 34.06 4.57
CA LYS A 67 0.22 34.70 5.25
C LYS A 67 0.61 35.28 6.61
N HIS A 68 1.42 34.55 7.38
CA HIS A 68 1.83 34.94 8.74
C HIS A 68 3.25 35.52 8.82
N SER A 69 3.89 35.80 7.69
CA SER A 69 5.26 36.33 7.59
C SER A 69 6.30 35.53 8.42
N VAL A 70 6.16 34.20 8.48
CA VAL A 70 7.08 33.32 9.21
C VAL A 70 8.18 32.82 8.27
N SER A 71 9.29 33.56 8.23
CA SER A 71 10.47 33.22 7.43
C SER A 71 11.21 32.00 8.00
N PRO A 72 11.71 31.08 7.15
CA PRO A 72 12.68 30.06 7.58
C PRO A 72 13.93 30.72 8.22
N PRO A 73 14.56 30.11 9.23
CA PRO A 73 14.33 28.76 9.78
C PRO A 73 13.21 28.69 10.84
N ALA A 74 12.50 29.79 11.11
CA ALA A 74 11.49 29.82 12.17
C ALA A 74 10.36 28.80 11.92
N THR A 75 10.00 28.08 12.97
CA THR A 75 8.90 27.10 13.00
C THR A 75 7.82 27.46 14.03
N THR A 76 8.01 28.58 14.72
CA THR A 76 7.08 29.15 15.70
C THR A 76 6.44 30.42 15.14
N GLY A 77 5.20 30.71 15.55
CA GLY A 77 4.46 31.85 15.04
C GLY A 77 3.04 31.89 15.59
N PRO A 78 2.08 32.51 14.88
CA PRO A 78 0.68 32.48 15.29
C PRO A 78 0.16 31.04 15.41
N PRO A 79 -0.76 30.75 16.36
CA PRO A 79 -1.26 29.38 16.56
C PRO A 79 -1.83 28.73 15.30
N GLU A 80 -2.41 29.49 14.37
CA GLU A 80 -2.89 28.98 13.08
C GLU A 80 -1.76 28.41 12.22
N PHE A 81 -0.64 29.15 12.10
CA PHE A 81 0.55 28.70 11.37
C PHE A 81 1.13 27.44 12.02
N GLU A 82 1.31 27.45 13.34
CA GLU A 82 1.91 26.32 14.06
C GLU A 82 1.09 25.04 13.88
N ARG A 83 -0.24 25.12 13.92
CA ARG A 83 -1.10 23.95 13.68
C ARG A 83 -0.92 23.37 12.28
N ILE A 84 -0.91 24.21 11.24
CA ILE A 84 -0.70 23.77 9.85
C ILE A 84 0.69 23.14 9.68
N PHE A 85 1.72 23.77 10.25
CA PHE A 85 3.09 23.27 10.22
C PHE A 85 3.22 21.91 10.93
N ARG A 86 2.64 21.78 12.13
CA ARG A 86 2.65 20.52 12.90
C ARG A 86 1.81 19.43 12.24
N ALA A 87 0.69 19.77 11.61
CA ALA A 87 -0.12 18.83 10.86
C ALA A 87 0.66 18.22 9.68
N GLN A 88 1.37 19.05 8.91
CA GLN A 88 2.22 18.59 7.80
C GLN A 88 3.40 17.74 8.29
N ALA A 89 4.09 18.17 9.35
CA ALA A 89 5.21 17.44 9.94
C ALA A 89 4.77 16.05 10.43
N ASN A 90 3.68 15.96 11.19
CA ASN A 90 3.14 14.69 11.67
C ASN A 90 2.73 13.75 10.52
N CYS A 91 2.09 14.28 9.47
CA CYS A 91 1.80 13.48 8.27
C CYS A 91 3.07 12.90 7.65
N SER A 92 4.16 13.67 7.63
CA SER A 92 5.46 13.27 7.05
C SER A 92 6.16 12.22 7.91
N GLU A 93 6.10 12.32 9.24
CA GLU A 93 6.72 11.36 10.17
C GLU A 93 6.13 9.94 10.07
N TYR A 94 4.82 9.82 9.87
CA TYR A 94 4.17 8.50 9.73
C TYR A 94 4.22 7.95 8.31
N PHE A 95 4.66 8.74 7.33
CA PHE A 95 4.70 8.31 5.94
C PHE A 95 5.50 7.02 5.72
N PRO A 96 6.72 6.88 6.26
CA PRO A 96 7.50 5.66 6.07
C PRO A 96 6.75 4.43 6.59
N ILE A 97 6.18 4.51 7.81
CA ILE A 97 5.44 3.41 8.44
C ILE A 97 4.25 3.00 7.56
N PHE A 98 3.49 3.98 7.07
CA PHE A 98 2.39 3.74 6.15
C PHE A 98 2.84 2.99 4.89
N VAL A 99 3.88 3.48 4.21
CA VAL A 99 4.39 2.85 2.97
C VAL A 99 4.86 1.42 3.25
N PHE A 100 5.68 1.21 4.28
CA PHE A 100 6.17 -0.13 4.62
C PHE A 100 5.02 -1.11 4.89
N SER A 101 4.07 -0.72 5.75
CA SER A 101 2.91 -1.58 6.05
C SER A 101 2.03 -1.85 4.82
N LEU A 102 1.81 -0.85 3.97
CA LEU A 102 1.00 -0.98 2.74
C LEU A 102 1.63 -1.97 1.76
N TRP A 103 2.94 -1.88 1.54
CA TRP A 103 3.65 -2.80 0.66
C TRP A 103 3.69 -4.21 1.22
N LEU A 104 3.99 -4.38 2.51
CA LEU A 104 3.99 -5.70 3.14
C LEU A 104 2.60 -6.36 3.08
N ALA A 105 1.54 -5.64 3.43
CA ALA A 105 0.17 -6.15 3.32
C ALA A 105 -0.22 -6.46 1.85
N GLY A 106 0.25 -5.66 0.89
CA GLY A 106 -0.03 -5.87 -0.53
C GLY A 106 0.72 -7.07 -1.13
N VAL A 107 1.96 -7.31 -0.69
CA VAL A 107 2.81 -8.44 -1.14
C VAL A 107 2.38 -9.74 -0.48
N PHE A 108 2.26 -9.74 0.85
CA PHE A 108 2.17 -10.97 1.65
C PHE A 108 0.74 -11.36 2.03
N PHE A 109 -0.25 -10.48 1.87
CA PHE A 109 -1.61 -10.76 2.30
C PHE A 109 -2.64 -10.59 1.17
N SER A 110 -3.04 -9.35 0.86
CA SER A 110 -4.03 -9.08 -0.18
C SER A 110 -3.89 -7.68 -0.74
N GLN A 111 -3.65 -7.60 -2.06
CA GLN A 111 -3.54 -6.33 -2.77
C GLN A 111 -4.83 -5.49 -2.64
N ALA A 112 -6.00 -6.14 -2.65
CA ALA A 112 -7.29 -5.43 -2.59
C ALA A 112 -7.50 -4.78 -1.22
N LEU A 113 -7.26 -5.54 -0.14
CA LEU A 113 -7.42 -5.04 1.23
C LEU A 113 -6.36 -3.99 1.56
N ALA A 114 -5.11 -4.19 1.14
CA ALA A 114 -4.06 -3.19 1.31
C ALA A 114 -4.42 -1.85 0.65
N VAL A 115 -4.89 -1.88 -0.61
CA VAL A 115 -5.33 -0.66 -1.31
C VAL A 115 -6.52 -0.02 -0.61
N PHE A 116 -7.52 -0.80 -0.21
CA PHE A 116 -8.73 -0.30 0.46
C PHE A 116 -8.40 0.42 1.77
N PHE A 117 -7.74 -0.26 2.71
CA PHE A 117 -7.35 0.36 3.99
C PHE A 117 -6.33 1.48 3.79
N GLY A 118 -5.48 1.38 2.77
CA GLY A 118 -4.57 2.46 2.38
C GLY A 118 -5.32 3.71 1.98
N LEU A 119 -6.34 3.62 1.12
CA LEU A 119 -7.16 4.77 0.72
C LEU A 119 -7.93 5.35 1.92
N MET A 120 -8.47 4.52 2.81
CA MET A 120 -9.11 4.98 4.04
C MET A 120 -8.14 5.73 4.96
N TYR A 121 -6.91 5.24 5.13
CA TYR A 121 -5.86 5.95 5.86
C TYR A 121 -5.57 7.32 5.23
N LEU A 122 -5.40 7.39 3.91
CA LEU A 122 -5.14 8.63 3.18
C LEU A 122 -6.30 9.64 3.30
N TYR A 123 -7.54 9.15 3.38
CA TYR A 123 -8.71 9.97 3.63
C TYR A 123 -8.70 10.52 5.06
N GLY A 124 -8.46 9.66 6.05
CA GLY A 124 -8.31 10.07 7.45
C GLY A 124 -7.21 11.11 7.64
N ARG A 125 -6.06 10.95 6.96
CA ARG A 125 -4.96 11.93 7.01
C ARG A 125 -5.30 13.27 6.37
N TYR A 126 -6.15 13.27 5.35
CA TYR A 126 -6.67 14.51 4.76
C TYR A 126 -7.59 15.24 5.74
N LEU A 127 -8.55 14.53 6.34
CA LEU A 127 -9.42 15.09 7.37
C LEU A 127 -8.62 15.58 8.59
N TYR A 128 -7.61 14.82 9.02
CA TYR A 128 -6.71 15.20 10.11
C TYR A 128 -6.02 16.54 9.84
N PHE A 129 -5.49 16.73 8.63
CA PHE A 129 -4.81 17.97 8.29
C PHE A 129 -5.74 19.18 8.35
N HIS A 130 -6.94 19.07 7.77
CA HIS A 130 -7.92 20.14 7.76
C HIS A 130 -8.48 20.42 9.16
N GLY A 131 -8.87 19.38 9.90
CA GLY A 131 -9.36 19.51 11.26
C GLY A 131 -8.32 20.12 12.19
N TYR A 132 -7.03 19.78 12.01
CA TYR A 132 -5.96 20.36 12.81
C TYR A 132 -5.67 21.82 12.42
N ALA A 133 -5.74 22.18 11.14
CA ALA A 133 -5.57 23.58 10.71
C ALA A 133 -6.61 24.49 11.39
N GLU A 134 -7.87 24.04 11.46
CA GLU A 134 -8.96 24.76 12.11
C GLU A 134 -8.77 24.83 13.63
N SER A 135 -8.60 23.69 14.31
CA SER A 135 -8.44 23.65 15.76
C SER A 135 -7.58 22.48 16.23
N ALA A 136 -6.96 22.62 17.41
CA ALA A 136 -6.20 21.51 17.99
C ALA A 136 -7.09 20.30 18.33
N GLN A 137 -8.37 20.53 18.66
CA GLN A 137 -9.33 19.48 19.00
C GLN A 137 -9.86 18.75 17.76
N GLY A 138 -10.09 19.48 16.66
CA GLY A 138 -10.59 18.93 15.39
C GLY A 138 -9.68 17.89 14.74
N ARG A 139 -8.42 17.78 15.21
CA ARG A 139 -7.49 16.74 14.75
C ARG A 139 -7.80 15.35 15.30
N LEU A 140 -8.43 15.22 16.46
CA LEU A 140 -8.42 13.98 17.24
C LEU A 140 -9.23 12.86 16.61
N GLU A 141 -10.46 13.13 16.18
CA GLU A 141 -11.32 12.10 15.57
C GLU A 141 -10.70 11.56 14.26
N PRO A 142 -10.27 12.39 13.30
CA PRO A 142 -9.56 11.89 12.12
C PRO A 142 -8.22 11.20 12.44
N LEU A 143 -7.54 11.62 13.52
CA LEU A 143 -6.31 10.98 13.98
C LEU A 143 -6.61 9.54 14.43
N TYR A 144 -7.62 9.33 15.28
CA TYR A 144 -7.99 7.99 15.71
C TYR A 144 -8.47 7.12 14.56
N PHE A 145 -9.25 7.67 13.64
CA PHE A 145 -9.68 6.95 12.45
C PHE A 145 -8.48 6.51 11.58
N SER A 146 -7.57 7.44 11.25
CA SER A 146 -6.37 7.10 10.48
C SER A 146 -5.45 6.12 11.22
N ALA A 147 -5.28 6.27 12.53
CA ALA A 147 -4.50 5.33 13.34
C ALA A 147 -5.09 3.92 13.33
N LYS A 148 -6.43 3.77 13.42
CA LYS A 148 -7.09 2.46 13.30
C LYS A 148 -6.79 1.81 11.94
N MET A 149 -6.93 2.54 10.84
CA MET A 149 -6.63 2.01 9.50
C MET A 149 -5.15 1.61 9.36
N GLN A 150 -4.25 2.39 9.95
CA GLN A 150 -2.81 2.09 9.98
C GLN A 150 -2.50 0.81 10.78
N TRP A 151 -3.13 0.62 11.94
CA TRP A 151 -2.98 -0.60 12.73
C TRP A 151 -3.56 -1.83 12.03
N VAL A 152 -4.68 -1.69 11.33
CA VAL A 152 -5.22 -2.77 10.49
C VAL A 152 -4.20 -3.15 9.40
N LEU A 153 -3.61 -2.18 8.69
CA LEU A 153 -2.56 -2.47 7.70
C LEU A 153 -1.35 -3.20 8.29
N ILE A 154 -0.90 -2.79 9.47
CA ILE A 154 0.21 -3.46 10.18
C ILE A 154 -0.18 -4.89 10.54
N ALA A 155 -1.41 -5.13 11.02
CA ALA A 155 -1.90 -6.47 11.33
C ALA A 155 -1.96 -7.36 10.07
N LEU A 156 -2.50 -6.84 8.95
CA LEU A 156 -2.54 -7.57 7.68
C LEU A 156 -1.13 -7.90 7.17
N ALA A 157 -0.18 -6.96 7.28
CA ALA A 157 1.21 -7.19 6.93
C ALA A 157 1.84 -8.28 7.80
N GLY A 158 1.68 -8.20 9.13
CA GLY A 158 2.21 -9.19 10.06
C GLY A 158 1.63 -10.58 9.83
N LEU A 159 0.30 -10.68 9.68
CA LEU A 159 -0.38 -11.95 9.39
C LEU A 159 0.11 -12.55 8.07
N GLY A 160 0.20 -11.75 7.00
CA GLY A 160 0.71 -12.23 5.70
C GLY A 160 2.12 -12.79 5.78
N VAL A 161 3.03 -12.08 6.47
CA VAL A 161 4.42 -12.51 6.65
C VAL A 161 4.48 -13.79 7.49
N VAL A 162 3.76 -13.87 8.62
CA VAL A 162 3.72 -15.05 9.48
C VAL A 162 3.17 -16.28 8.74
N CYS A 163 2.07 -16.13 8.00
CA CYS A 163 1.51 -17.21 7.19
C CYS A 163 2.51 -17.69 6.14
N THR A 164 3.17 -16.76 5.44
CA THR A 164 4.16 -17.08 4.41
C THR A 164 5.37 -17.82 4.98
N ILE A 165 5.92 -17.34 6.10
CA ILE A 165 7.05 -17.98 6.78
C ILE A 165 6.65 -19.37 7.29
N THR A 166 5.47 -19.49 7.92
CA THR A 166 4.99 -20.76 8.46
C THR A 166 4.80 -21.80 7.35
N GLN A 167 4.22 -21.39 6.21
CA GLN A 167 4.09 -22.25 5.05
C GLN A 167 5.45 -22.67 4.47
N ALA A 168 6.40 -21.75 4.40
CA ALA A 168 7.72 -22.01 3.82
C ALA A 168 8.60 -22.93 4.69
N TYR A 169 8.55 -22.80 6.02
CA TYR A 169 9.44 -23.52 6.93
C TYR A 169 8.81 -24.71 7.63
N LEU A 170 7.50 -24.66 7.93
CA LEU A 170 6.80 -25.70 8.67
C LEU A 170 5.84 -26.53 7.80
N GLY A 171 5.62 -26.11 6.54
CA GLY A 171 4.64 -26.75 5.65
C GLY A 171 3.19 -26.63 6.14
N LEU A 172 2.94 -25.79 7.15
CA LEU A 172 1.63 -25.59 7.74
C LEU A 172 0.87 -24.50 6.98
N ASP A 173 -0.25 -24.88 6.37
CA ASP A 173 -1.20 -23.92 5.82
C ASP A 173 -2.12 -23.40 6.94
N LEU A 174 -1.67 -22.37 7.63
CA LEU A 174 -2.41 -21.76 8.74
C LEU A 174 -3.79 -21.25 8.28
N LEU A 175 -3.88 -20.64 7.10
CA LEU A 175 -5.14 -20.09 6.59
C LEU A 175 -6.17 -21.20 6.38
N HIS A 176 -5.75 -22.33 5.80
CA HIS A 176 -6.62 -23.49 5.64
C HIS A 176 -6.98 -24.14 6.99
N SER A 177 -6.03 -24.22 7.91
CA SER A 177 -6.28 -24.77 9.25
C SER A 177 -7.29 -23.93 10.03
N PHE A 178 -7.18 -22.61 9.96
CA PHE A 178 -8.15 -21.70 10.59
C PHE A 178 -9.53 -21.77 9.94
N SER A 179 -9.63 -21.89 8.61
CA SER A 179 -10.94 -22.01 7.94
C SER A 179 -11.67 -23.30 8.29
N HIS A 180 -10.91 -24.40 8.47
CA HIS A 180 -11.44 -25.68 8.93
C HIS A 180 -11.90 -25.63 10.39
N VAL A 181 -11.12 -25.01 11.28
CA VAL A 181 -11.48 -24.86 12.71
C VAL A 181 -12.70 -23.95 12.91
N LEU A 182 -12.86 -22.92 12.06
CA LEU A 182 -14.01 -22.00 12.12
C LEU A 182 -15.26 -22.54 11.39
N GLY A 183 -15.22 -23.74 10.82
CA GLY A 183 -16.37 -24.36 10.15
C GLY A 183 -16.81 -23.64 8.87
N LEU A 184 -15.97 -22.79 8.29
CA LEU A 184 -16.31 -21.98 7.11
C LEU A 184 -16.28 -22.79 5.79
N THR A 185 -15.95 -24.08 5.83
CA THR A 185 -15.85 -24.97 4.67
C THR A 185 -17.01 -25.97 4.53
N GLU A 186 -17.98 -25.99 5.44
CA GLU A 186 -19.24 -26.72 5.21
C GLU A 186 -20.20 -25.82 4.44
N HIS A 187 -20.13 -25.84 3.10
CA HIS A 187 -21.27 -25.70 2.18
C HIS A 187 -20.73 -25.77 0.74
N THR A 188 -20.72 -26.99 0.21
CA THR A 188 -20.77 -27.33 -1.24
C THR A 188 -21.94 -26.66 -1.93
#